data_AF-A0A957KTW6-F1
#
_entry.id   AF-A0A957KTW6-F1
#
_cell.length_a   1.000
_cell.length_b   1.000
_cell.length_c   1.000
_cell.angle_alpha   90.00
_cell.angle_beta   90.00
_cell.angle_gamma   90.00
#
_symmetry.space_group_name_H-M   'P 1'
#
loop_
_entity.id
_entity.type
_entity.pdbx_description
1 polymer ?
#
loop_
_entity_poly.entity_id
_entity_poly.type
_entity_poly.pdbx_seq_one_letter_code
_entity_poly.pdbx_strand_id
1 'polypeptide(L)'
;MALQVPDSNSDEYRQRIEEYVAVQVANARKQEILTIYTDLLDGIWQRMAPTLGRMTVVAMVERAQRVTVRHHPILRHIVVTREGIDLTPVGEQMPAASRDELHSTFKEFIINIVDVLVVLTGDVLIRQVVDDFDSGETA
;
A
#
# COMPACT_ATOMS: atom_id res chain seq x y z
N MET A 1 -37.83 29.60 24.28
CA MET A 1 -37.88 28.42 23.39
C MET A 1 -36.85 27.44 23.93
N ALA A 2 -37.28 26.52 24.81
CA ALA A 2 -36.37 25.60 25.48
C ALA A 2 -35.97 24.51 24.48
N LEU A 3 -34.67 24.41 24.18
CA LEU A 3 -34.10 23.27 23.47
C LEU A 3 -34.30 22.04 24.36
N GLN A 4 -35.24 21.20 23.98
CA GLN A 4 -35.47 19.91 24.60
C GLN A 4 -34.22 19.07 24.34
N VAL A 5 -33.41 18.89 25.38
CA VAL A 5 -32.26 17.98 25.35
C VAL A 5 -32.85 16.58 25.12
N PRO A 6 -32.41 15.84 24.09
CA PRO A 6 -32.90 14.48 23.84
C PRO A 6 -32.69 13.62 25.08
N ASP A 7 -33.68 12.79 25.42
CA ASP A 7 -33.62 11.90 26.57
C ASP A 7 -32.45 10.91 26.39
N SER A 8 -31.37 11.18 27.12
CA SER A 8 -30.09 10.47 27.06
C SER A 8 -30.18 9.03 27.57
N ASN A 9 -31.34 8.61 28.08
CA ASN A 9 -31.65 7.24 28.48
C ASN A 9 -32.53 6.47 27.48
N SER A 10 -32.90 7.07 26.35
CA SER A 10 -33.65 6.36 25.30
C SER A 10 -32.77 5.31 24.60
N ASP A 11 -33.37 4.15 24.28
CA ASP A 11 -32.69 3.10 23.51
C ASP A 11 -32.20 3.62 22.15
N GLU A 12 -32.88 4.60 21.57
CA GLU A 12 -32.48 5.30 20.35
C GLU A 12 -31.17 6.10 20.52
N TYR A 13 -30.99 6.79 21.65
CA TYR A 13 -29.74 7.51 21.94
C TYR A 13 -28.57 6.54 22.14
N ARG A 14 -28.80 5.41 22.82
CA ARG A 14 -27.79 4.34 22.99
C ARG A 14 -27.41 3.72 21.65
N GLN A 15 -28.39 3.39 20.81
CA GLN A 15 -28.14 2.83 19.49
C GLN A 15 -27.31 3.77 18.59
N ARG A 16 -27.60 5.08 18.62
CA ARG A 16 -26.81 6.08 17.87
C ARG A 16 -25.38 6.23 18.39
N ILE A 17 -25.17 6.11 19.69
CA ILE A 17 -23.81 6.09 20.27
C ILE A 17 -23.06 4.83 19.85
N GLU A 18 -23.71 3.66 19.92
CA GLU A 18 -23.10 2.39 19.51
C GLU A 18 -22.69 2.41 18.03
N GLU A 19 -23.55 2.92 17.16
CA GLU A 19 -23.26 3.08 15.73
C GLU A 19 -22.09 4.07 15.51
N TYR A 20 -22.10 5.20 16.21
CA TYR A 20 -21.02 6.18 16.13
C TYR A 20 -19.68 5.60 16.59
N VAL A 21 -19.66 4.90 17.73
CA VAL A 21 -18.46 4.26 18.27
C VAL A 21 -17.95 3.18 17.31
N ALA A 22 -18.84 2.36 16.73
CA ALA A 22 -18.46 1.34 15.77
C ALA A 22 -17.76 1.93 14.53
N VAL A 23 -18.29 3.04 13.98
CA VAL A 23 -17.68 3.76 12.86
C VAL A 23 -16.31 4.32 13.23
N GLN A 24 -16.17 4.92 14.41
CA GLN A 24 -14.89 5.46 14.88
C GLN A 24 -13.83 4.36 15.06
N VAL A 25 -14.20 3.23 15.68
CA VAL A 25 -13.30 2.07 15.83
C VAL A 25 -12.89 1.51 14.48
N ALA A 26 -13.83 1.40 13.53
CA ALA A 26 -13.53 0.93 12.18
C ALA A 26 -12.54 1.87 11.47
N ASN A 27 -12.76 3.19 11.54
CA ASN A 27 -11.86 4.17 10.92
C ASN A 27 -10.46 4.14 11.54
N ALA A 28 -10.36 4.08 12.88
CA ALA A 28 -9.08 3.98 13.58
C ALA A 28 -8.27 2.76 13.14
N ARG A 29 -8.91 1.59 13.02
CA ARG A 29 -8.26 0.36 12.54
C ARG A 29 -7.77 0.45 11.10
N LYS A 30 -8.51 1.13 10.22
CA LYS A 30 -8.07 1.31 8.84
C LYS A 30 -6.89 2.30 8.76
N GLN A 31 -6.90 3.35 9.58
CA GLN A 31 -5.80 4.30 9.67
C GLN A 31 -4.51 3.62 10.14
N GLU A 32 -4.63 2.73 11.13
CA GLU A 32 -3.51 1.90 11.60
C GLU A 32 -2.90 1.08 10.45
N ILE A 33 -3.72 0.47 9.60
CA ILE A 33 -3.25 -0.27 8.43
C ILE A 33 -2.51 0.63 7.45
N LEU A 34 -3.05 1.81 7.14
CA LEU A 34 -2.38 2.76 6.25
C LEU A 34 -1.01 3.16 6.82
N THR A 35 -0.93 3.46 8.12
CA THR A 35 0.35 3.76 8.78
C THR A 35 1.35 2.62 8.62
N ILE A 36 0.96 1.38 8.90
CA ILE A 36 1.84 0.21 8.75
C ILE A 36 2.39 0.10 7.32
N TYR A 37 1.53 0.27 6.31
CA TYR A 37 1.95 0.13 4.92
C TYR A 37 2.74 1.34 4.40
N THR A 38 2.46 2.55 4.87
CA THR A 38 3.29 3.73 4.60
C THR A 38 4.71 3.49 5.10
N ASP A 39 4.86 3.11 6.37
CA ASP A 39 6.18 2.86 6.97
C ASP A 39 6.96 1.76 6.24
N LEU A 40 6.26 0.70 5.83
CA LEU A 40 6.86 -0.40 5.08
C LEU A 40 7.30 0.04 3.68
N LEU A 41 6.44 0.76 2.95
CA LEU A 41 6.74 1.24 1.61
C LEU A 41 7.87 2.28 1.62
N ASP A 42 7.89 3.16 2.61
CA ASP A 42 9.02 4.07 2.85
C ASP A 42 10.31 3.29 3.12
N GLY A 43 10.23 2.25 3.96
CA GLY A 43 11.34 1.36 4.21
C GLY A 43 11.88 0.68 2.95
N ILE A 44 11.01 0.21 2.06
CA ILE A 44 11.38 -0.37 0.76
C ILE A 44 12.03 0.72 -0.11
N TRP A 45 11.39 1.88 -0.23
CA TRP A 45 11.85 3.00 -1.03
C TRP A 45 13.28 3.44 -0.65
N GLN A 46 13.53 3.67 0.64
CA GLN A 46 14.84 4.12 1.13
C GLN A 46 15.96 3.11 0.88
N ARG A 47 15.63 1.82 0.74
CA ARG A 47 16.61 0.77 0.41
C ARG A 47 16.85 0.66 -1.08
N MET A 48 15.81 0.84 -1.89
CA MET A 48 15.89 0.65 -3.34
C MET A 48 16.43 1.87 -4.07
N ALA A 49 16.02 3.08 -3.67
CA ALA A 49 16.36 4.31 -4.38
C ALA A 49 17.87 4.61 -4.47
N PRO A 50 18.69 4.35 -3.43
CA PRO A 50 20.14 4.55 -3.51
C PRO A 50 20.82 3.60 -4.51
N THR A 51 20.34 2.37 -4.63
CA THR A 51 20.96 1.33 -5.47
C THR A 51 20.51 1.40 -6.92
N LEU A 52 19.21 1.56 -7.15
CA LEU A 52 18.61 1.49 -8.50
C LEU A 52 18.43 2.87 -9.15
N GLY A 53 18.55 3.93 -8.36
CA GLY A 53 18.20 5.30 -8.75
C GLY A 53 16.69 5.57 -8.66
N ARG A 54 16.35 6.80 -8.25
CA ARG A 54 14.97 7.22 -7.97
C ARG A 54 14.00 6.97 -9.13
N MET A 55 14.41 7.28 -10.36
CA MET A 55 13.54 7.10 -11.54
C MET A 55 13.21 5.65 -11.84
N THR A 56 14.18 4.75 -11.65
CA THR A 56 13.98 3.32 -11.81
C THR A 56 12.97 2.82 -10.79
N VAL A 57 13.10 3.26 -9.53
CA VAL A 57 12.15 2.89 -8.47
C VAL A 57 10.75 3.45 -8.76
N VAL A 58 10.61 4.70 -9.19
CA VAL A 58 9.32 5.28 -9.63
C VAL A 58 8.68 4.39 -10.70
N ALA A 59 9.39 4.11 -11.79
CA ALA A 59 8.85 3.33 -12.90
C ALA A 59 8.46 1.91 -12.48
N MET A 60 9.24 1.31 -11.58
CA MET A 60 9.00 -0.01 -11.03
C MET A 60 7.72 -0.04 -10.16
N VAL A 61 7.59 0.92 -9.24
CA VAL A 61 6.42 1.05 -8.35
C VAL A 61 5.17 1.37 -9.15
N GLU A 62 5.22 2.29 -10.12
CA GLU A 62 4.09 2.58 -11.01
C GLU A 62 3.68 1.35 -11.82
N ARG A 63 4.65 0.53 -12.27
CA ARG A 63 4.35 -0.71 -12.97
C ARG A 63 3.63 -1.70 -12.05
N ALA A 64 4.11 -1.89 -10.83
CA ALA A 64 3.45 -2.72 -9.83
C ALA A 64 2.03 -2.21 -9.52
N GLN A 65 1.86 -0.89 -9.40
CA GLN A 65 0.56 -0.25 -9.19
C GLN A 65 -0.39 -0.56 -10.35
N ARG A 66 0.05 -0.39 -11.60
CA ARG A 66 -0.77 -0.69 -12.79
C ARG A 66 -1.24 -2.15 -12.86
N VAL A 67 -0.41 -3.10 -12.40
CA VAL A 67 -0.79 -4.51 -12.32
C VAL A 67 -1.85 -4.70 -11.23
N THR A 68 -1.57 -4.20 -10.03
CA THR A 68 -2.43 -4.42 -8.85
C THR A 68 -3.80 -3.73 -8.97
N VAL A 69 -3.86 -2.55 -9.63
CA VAL A 69 -5.09 -1.78 -9.87
C VAL A 69 -6.17 -2.58 -10.61
N ARG A 70 -5.79 -3.64 -11.34
CA ARG A 70 -6.73 -4.52 -12.05
C ARG A 70 -7.65 -5.28 -11.08
N HIS A 71 -7.13 -5.67 -9.93
CA HIS A 71 -7.87 -6.39 -8.89
C HIS A 71 -8.29 -5.48 -7.74
N HIS A 72 -7.51 -4.41 -7.50
CA HIS A 72 -7.71 -3.49 -6.38
C HIS A 72 -7.77 -2.03 -6.86
N PRO A 73 -8.94 -1.54 -7.31
CA PRO A 73 -9.08 -0.20 -7.90
C PRO A 73 -8.68 0.96 -6.97
N ILE A 74 -8.76 0.76 -5.65
CA ILE A 74 -8.39 1.78 -4.65
C ILE A 74 -6.93 2.23 -4.77
N LEU A 75 -6.04 1.39 -5.30
CA LEU A 75 -4.64 1.74 -5.52
C LEU A 75 -4.44 2.82 -6.59
N ARG A 76 -5.47 3.16 -7.39
CA ARG A 76 -5.41 4.30 -8.33
C ARG A 76 -5.18 5.63 -7.62
N HIS A 77 -5.47 5.70 -6.32
CA HIS A 77 -5.30 6.90 -5.52
C HIS A 77 -3.88 7.01 -4.91
N ILE A 78 -3.04 5.98 -5.01
CA ILE A 78 -1.64 6.11 -4.62
C ILE A 78 -0.94 7.07 -5.58
N VAL A 79 -0.19 8.01 -5.00
CA VAL A 79 0.67 8.92 -5.74
C VAL A 79 2.12 8.48 -5.58
N VAL A 80 2.79 8.23 -6.71
CA VAL A 80 4.22 7.88 -6.73
C VAL A 80 4.99 9.10 -7.22
N THR A 81 5.95 9.59 -6.42
CA THR A 81 6.79 10.73 -6.76
C THR A 81 8.27 10.35 -6.75
N ARG A 82 9.17 11.28 -7.05
CA ARG A 82 10.63 11.02 -6.97
C ARG A 82 11.13 10.92 -5.53
N GLU A 83 10.29 11.33 -4.59
CA GLU A 83 10.58 11.44 -3.17
C GLU A 83 10.08 10.21 -2.40
N GLY A 84 8.98 9.60 -2.83
CA GLY A 84 8.39 8.43 -2.17
C GLY A 84 7.04 8.02 -2.74
N ILE A 85 6.29 7.28 -1.91
CA ILE A 85 4.95 6.78 -2.21
C ILE A 85 3.99 7.41 -1.19
N ASP A 86 3.00 8.15 -1.68
CA ASP A 86 1.99 8.80 -0.84
C ASP A 86 0.69 8.01 -0.86
N LEU A 87 0.27 7.57 0.33
CA LEU A 87 -0.98 6.85 0.58
C LEU A 87 -2.09 7.75 1.15
N THR A 88 -1.82 9.02 1.42
CA THR A 88 -2.80 9.97 1.97
C THR A 88 -4.10 10.01 1.15
N PRO A 89 -4.07 10.04 -0.19
CA PRO A 89 -5.31 10.08 -0.98
C PRO A 89 -6.10 8.77 -0.92
N VAL A 90 -5.47 7.64 -0.60
CA VAL A 90 -6.19 6.38 -0.30
C VAL A 90 -7.00 6.54 0.98
N GLY A 91 -6.46 7.26 1.96
CA GLY A 91 -7.11 7.63 3.21
C GLY A 91 -8.39 8.45 3.02
N GLU A 92 -8.38 9.38 2.07
CA GLU A 92 -9.53 10.24 1.78
C GLU A 92 -10.67 9.50 1.08
N GLN A 93 -10.35 8.41 0.36
CA GLN A 93 -11.31 7.57 -0.39
C GLN A 93 -11.81 6.37 0.44
N MET A 94 -11.51 6.35 1.75
CA MET A 94 -11.79 5.25 2.70
C MET A 94 -13.24 4.86 3.04
N PRO A 95 -14.32 5.62 2.73
CA PRO A 95 -15.65 5.24 3.22
C PRO A 95 -16.09 3.83 2.82
N ALA A 96 -15.57 3.27 1.71
CA ALA A 96 -16.06 2.03 1.11
C ALA A 96 -15.26 0.75 1.45
N ALA A 97 -13.96 0.83 1.74
CA ALA A 97 -13.12 -0.37 1.83
C ALA A 97 -13.07 -0.97 3.26
N SER A 98 -13.06 -2.30 3.37
CA SER A 98 -12.86 -2.99 4.66
C SER A 98 -11.38 -3.04 5.06
N ARG A 99 -11.09 -3.28 6.35
CA ARG A 99 -9.70 -3.44 6.83
C ARG A 99 -8.99 -4.60 6.12
N ASP A 100 -9.66 -5.73 5.95
CA ASP A 100 -9.06 -6.93 5.36
C ASP A 100 -8.84 -6.74 3.85
N GLU A 101 -9.71 -5.99 3.18
CA GLU A 101 -9.53 -5.58 1.80
C GLU A 101 -8.31 -4.67 1.63
N LEU A 102 -8.13 -3.67 2.50
CA LEU A 102 -6.93 -2.81 2.49
C LEU A 102 -5.66 -3.63 2.70
N HIS A 103 -5.66 -4.51 3.71
CA HIS A 103 -4.52 -5.38 3.98
C HIS A 103 -4.19 -6.29 2.78
N SER A 104 -5.20 -6.94 2.17
CA SER A 104 -5.00 -7.76 0.97
C SER A 104 -4.45 -6.93 -0.19
N THR A 105 -5.01 -5.74 -0.39
CA THR A 105 -4.63 -4.81 -1.46
C THR A 105 -3.16 -4.42 -1.37
N PHE A 106 -2.71 -3.95 -0.20
CA PHE A 106 -1.31 -3.54 -0.03
C PHE A 106 -0.34 -4.71 0.00
N LYS A 107 -0.77 -5.88 0.51
CA LYS A 107 0.01 -7.11 0.40
C LYS A 107 0.27 -7.47 -1.07
N GLU A 108 -0.77 -7.49 -1.91
CA GLU A 108 -0.60 -7.78 -3.34
C GLU A 108 0.26 -6.71 -4.03
N PHE A 109 0.11 -5.44 -3.65
CA PHE A 109 0.92 -4.36 -4.20
C PHE A 109 2.42 -4.55 -3.91
N ILE A 110 2.79 -4.91 -2.67
CA ILE A 110 4.17 -5.19 -2.30
C ILE A 110 4.73 -6.41 -3.03
N ILE A 111 3.93 -7.47 -3.15
CA ILE A 111 4.31 -8.66 -3.94
C ILE A 111 4.63 -8.23 -5.38
N ASN A 112 3.77 -7.44 -6.00
CA ASN A 112 4.00 -6.94 -7.35
C ASN A 112 5.23 -6.03 -7.45
N ILE A 113 5.58 -5.25 -6.43
CA ILE A 113 6.84 -4.49 -6.40
C ILE A 113 8.04 -5.45 -6.44
N VAL A 114 8.02 -6.50 -5.62
CA VAL A 114 9.07 -7.52 -5.57
C VAL A 114 9.14 -8.28 -6.89
N ASP A 115 8.01 -8.64 -7.50
CA ASP A 115 7.97 -9.34 -8.78
C ASP A 115 8.60 -8.50 -9.90
N VAL A 116 8.30 -7.20 -9.95
CA VAL A 116 8.94 -6.30 -10.93
C VAL A 116 10.44 -6.21 -10.66
N LEU A 117 10.86 -6.15 -9.40
CA LEU A 117 12.29 -6.16 -9.05
C LEU A 117 12.97 -7.44 -9.54
N VAL A 118 12.39 -8.61 -9.30
CA VAL A 118 12.90 -9.92 -9.76
C VAL A 118 13.01 -9.97 -11.27
N VAL A 119 12.02 -9.44 -12.00
CA VAL A 119 12.08 -9.38 -13.48
C VAL A 119 13.21 -8.47 -13.95
N LEU A 120 13.45 -7.34 -13.28
CA LEU A 120 14.52 -6.40 -13.66
C LEU A 120 15.92 -6.94 -13.33
N THR A 121 16.06 -7.72 -12.27
CA THR A 121 17.34 -8.33 -11.87
C THR A 121 17.59 -9.70 -12.48
N GLY A 122 16.55 -10.36 -12.99
CA GLY A 122 16.63 -11.69 -13.61
C GLY A 122 17.61 -11.75 -14.78
N ASP A 123 17.63 -10.73 -15.64
CA ASP A 123 18.60 -10.65 -16.74
C ASP A 123 20.05 -10.52 -16.25
N VAL A 124 20.27 -9.86 -15.11
CA VAL A 124 21.61 -9.72 -14.50
C VAL A 124 22.07 -11.04 -13.91
N LEU A 125 21.18 -11.76 -13.22
CA LEU A 125 21.46 -13.08 -12.67
C LEU A 125 21.72 -14.12 -13.78
N ILE A 126 20.95 -14.10 -14.86
CA ILE A 126 21.15 -15.01 -16.00
C ILE A 126 22.49 -14.74 -16.68
N ARG A 127 22.87 -13.47 -16.88
CA ARG A 127 24.16 -13.12 -17.48
C ARG A 127 25.34 -13.56 -16.63
N GLN A 128 25.29 -13.36 -15.31
CA GLN A 128 26.36 -13.83 -14.42
C GLN A 128 26.51 -15.35 -14.45
N VAL A 129 25.39 -16.09 -14.50
CA VAL A 129 25.44 -17.55 -14.62
C VAL A 129 26.05 -17.99 -15.96
N VAL A 130 25.68 -17.35 -17.06
CA VAL A 130 26.27 -17.65 -18.39
C VAL A 130 27.76 -17.30 -18.41
N ASP A 131 28.15 -16.13 -17.87
CA ASP A 131 29.55 -15.72 -17.79
C ASP A 131 30.39 -16.70 -16.93
N ASP A 132 29.83 -17.23 -15.85
CA ASP A 132 30.49 -18.25 -15.01
C ASP A 132 30.65 -19.60 -15.74
N PHE A 133 29.70 -19.99 -16.59
CA PHE A 133 29.82 -21.20 -17.41
C PHE A 133 30.89 -21.05 -18.50
N ASP A 134 30.90 -19.92 -19.22
CA ASP A 134 31.89 -19.66 -20.27
C ASP A 134 33.32 -19.49 -19.69
N SER A 135 33.44 -18.97 -18.47
CA SER A 135 34.71 -18.82 -17.75
C SER A 135 35.26 -20.15 -17.20
N GLY A 136 34.41 -21.15 -17.02
CA GLY A 136 34.77 -22.48 -16.52
C GLY A 136 35.34 -23.43 -17.58
N GLU A 137 35.20 -23.11 -18.87
CA GLU A 137 35.64 -23.96 -19.99
C GLU A 137 37.08 -23.65 -20.46
N THR A 138 37.79 -22.73 -19.78
CA THR A 138 39.17 -22.33 -20.10
C THR A 138 40.21 -22.63 -19.01
N ALA A 139 39.86 -23.40 -17.97
CA ALA A 139 40.79 -23.90 -16.94
C ALA A 139 41.01 -25.40 -17.04
#